data_AF-A0A3E3EAN3-F1
#
_entry.id   AF-A0A3E3EAN3-F1
#
_cell.length_a   1.000
_cell.length_b   1.000
_cell.length_c   1.000
_cell.angle_alpha   90.00
_cell.angle_beta   90.00
_cell.angle_gamma   90.00
#
_symmetry.space_group_name_H-M   'P 1'
#
loop_
_entity.id
_entity.type
_entity.pdbx_description
1 polymer ?
#
loop_
_entity_poly.entity_id
_entity_poly.type
_entity_poly.pdbx_seq_one_letter_code
_entity_poly.pdbx_strand_id
1 'polypeptide(L)'
;MKIIDKDETVQELNTGFERWDILYNYGGNDPMWSDGVNLNLVRNHIIAYKKRIEETFSKEEYPDIYYRDTPLEVNDDYMANPNEIKATAKQVIDSWKGYFYLDELKSANYYLDKYQLVETGIQQAVNRINVLETAIQDDDLVTMRRLNNYGEQQFEDMKTAFEKLQEINREEEHQIFFAEILQ
;
A
#
# COMPACT_ATOMS: atom_id res chain seq x y z
N MET A 1 30.59 -11.65 -20.33
CA MET A 1 30.24 -10.29 -20.75
C MET A 1 28.90 -10.40 -21.47
N LYS A 2 27.83 -9.84 -20.91
CA LYS A 2 26.50 -9.89 -21.53
C LYS A 2 26.55 -8.97 -22.75
N ILE A 3 26.23 -9.48 -23.94
CA ILE A 3 26.08 -8.63 -25.12
C ILE A 3 24.90 -7.70 -24.81
N ILE A 4 25.14 -6.40 -24.83
CA ILE A 4 24.10 -5.40 -24.62
C ILE A 4 23.35 -5.28 -25.94
N ASP A 5 22.05 -5.57 -25.91
CA ASP A 5 21.19 -5.42 -27.07
C ASP A 5 20.78 -3.93 -27.22
N LYS A 6 21.02 -3.38 -28.41
CA LYS A 6 20.68 -2.00 -28.76
C LYS A 6 19.17 -1.78 -28.67
N ASP A 7 18.38 -2.70 -29.19
CA ASP A 7 16.92 -2.58 -29.24
C ASP A 7 16.32 -2.68 -27.83
N GLU A 8 16.86 -3.57 -26.99
CA GLU A 8 16.50 -3.68 -25.57
C GLU A 8 16.77 -2.36 -24.84
N THR A 9 17.94 -1.75 -25.07
CA THR A 9 18.31 -0.47 -24.44
C THR A 9 17.37 0.67 -24.84
N VAL A 10 16.95 0.74 -26.11
CA VAL A 10 15.98 1.74 -26.58
C VAL A 10 14.61 1.50 -25.94
N GLN A 11 14.16 0.26 -25.84
CA GLN A 11 12.89 -0.08 -25.20
C GLN A 11 12.89 0.23 -23.69
N GLU A 12 13.98 -0.06 -23.00
CA GLU A 12 14.17 0.27 -21.58
C GLU A 12 14.09 1.78 -21.35
N LEU A 13 14.70 2.59 -22.21
CA LEU A 13 14.65 4.04 -22.12
C LEU A 13 13.23 4.59 -22.34
N ASN A 14 12.51 4.10 -23.36
CA ASN A 14 11.11 4.47 -23.58
C ASN A 14 10.24 4.09 -22.36
N THR A 15 10.36 2.86 -21.89
CA THR A 15 9.63 2.37 -20.71
C THR A 15 9.97 3.20 -19.46
N GLY A 16 11.23 3.60 -19.29
CA GLY A 16 11.65 4.45 -18.18
C GLY A 16 10.93 5.80 -18.20
N PHE A 17 10.86 6.44 -19.37
CA PHE A 17 10.14 7.69 -19.55
C PHE A 17 8.63 7.55 -19.33
N GLU A 18 8.00 6.51 -19.91
CA GLU A 18 6.56 6.24 -19.71
C GLU A 18 6.24 6.01 -18.22
N ARG A 19 7.06 5.22 -17.52
CA ARG A 19 6.91 4.99 -16.08
C ARG A 19 7.06 6.27 -15.28
N TRP A 20 8.02 7.12 -15.62
CA TRP A 20 8.21 8.39 -14.95
C TRP A 20 6.98 9.30 -15.15
N ASP A 21 6.45 9.38 -16.38
CA ASP A 21 5.27 10.18 -16.70
C ASP A 21 4.02 9.67 -15.96
N ILE A 22 3.80 8.36 -15.94
CA ILE A 22 2.66 7.76 -15.22
C ILE A 22 2.78 8.05 -13.73
N LEU A 23 3.95 7.79 -13.14
CA LEU A 23 4.19 7.98 -11.72
C LEU A 23 4.06 9.46 -11.30
N TYR A 24 4.53 10.38 -12.13
CA TYR A 24 4.45 11.81 -11.83
C TYR A 24 3.01 12.31 -11.83
N ASN A 25 2.19 11.88 -12.78
CA ASN A 25 0.82 12.37 -12.96
C ASN A 25 -0.22 11.62 -12.12
N TYR A 26 -0.02 10.32 -11.87
CA TYR A 26 -1.03 9.46 -11.25
C TYR A 26 -0.58 8.83 -9.92
N GLY A 27 0.71 8.89 -9.61
CA GLY A 27 1.28 8.23 -8.43
C GLY A 27 1.50 6.73 -8.63
N GLY A 28 2.14 6.12 -7.64
CA GLY A 28 2.46 4.71 -7.60
C GLY A 28 1.67 3.96 -6.52
N ASN A 29 1.98 2.67 -6.34
CA ASN A 29 1.38 1.81 -5.32
C ASN A 29 2.40 1.29 -4.30
N ASP A 30 3.59 1.90 -4.22
CA ASP A 30 4.61 1.45 -3.27
C ASP A 30 4.07 1.60 -1.82
N PRO A 31 4.09 0.55 -0.99
CA PRO A 31 3.48 0.62 0.34
C PRO A 31 4.35 1.34 1.39
N MET A 32 5.60 1.68 1.05
CA MET A 32 6.61 2.18 1.99
C MET A 32 7.23 3.51 1.57
N TRP A 33 7.25 3.81 0.28
CA TRP A 33 7.90 5.00 -0.27
C TRP A 33 6.92 5.93 -0.96
N SER A 34 7.18 7.22 -0.83
CA SER A 34 6.52 8.27 -1.59
C SER A 34 6.75 8.16 -3.11
N ASP A 35 5.97 8.92 -3.88
CA ASP A 35 6.15 8.96 -5.33
C ASP A 35 7.47 9.64 -5.72
N GLY A 36 7.92 10.65 -4.97
CA GLY A 36 9.19 11.34 -5.17
C GLY A 36 10.40 10.41 -5.18
N VAL A 37 10.51 9.53 -4.17
CA VAL A 37 11.57 8.52 -4.09
C VAL A 37 11.54 7.61 -5.33
N ASN A 38 10.36 7.12 -5.70
CA ASN A 38 10.19 6.25 -6.85
C ASN A 38 10.50 6.98 -8.18
N LEU A 39 10.15 8.27 -8.30
CA LEU A 39 10.48 9.10 -9.47
C LEU A 39 11.98 9.26 -9.63
N ASN A 40 12.69 9.46 -8.52
CA ASN A 40 14.16 9.58 -8.51
C ASN A 40 14.84 8.25 -8.85
N LEU A 41 14.28 7.11 -8.43
CA LEU A 41 14.74 5.78 -8.87
C LEU A 41 14.56 5.58 -10.38
N VAL A 42 13.39 5.87 -10.93
CA VAL A 42 13.14 5.76 -12.38
C VAL A 42 14.02 6.73 -13.16
N ARG A 43 14.21 7.96 -12.66
CA ARG A 43 15.15 8.94 -13.24
C ARG A 43 16.57 8.38 -13.31
N ASN A 44 17.05 7.73 -12.26
CA ASN A 44 18.38 7.11 -12.26
C ASN A 44 18.50 5.99 -13.30
N HIS A 45 17.43 5.23 -13.53
CA HIS A 45 17.39 4.25 -14.62
C HIS A 45 17.45 4.92 -16.00
N ILE A 46 16.70 6.00 -16.24
CA ILE A 46 16.76 6.79 -17.48
C ILE A 46 18.18 7.28 -17.76
N ILE A 47 18.87 7.83 -16.74
CA ILE A 47 20.27 8.26 -16.85
C ILE A 47 21.18 7.08 -17.23
N ALA A 48 20.99 5.93 -16.61
CA ALA A 48 21.78 4.73 -16.90
C ALA A 48 21.55 4.23 -18.34
N TYR A 49 20.31 4.24 -18.83
CA TYR A 49 20.00 3.83 -20.20
C TYR A 49 20.58 4.79 -21.24
N LYS A 50 20.55 6.10 -20.99
CA LYS A 50 21.23 7.08 -21.85
C LYS A 50 22.74 6.84 -21.93
N LYS A 51 23.40 6.57 -20.79
CA LYS A 51 24.83 6.20 -20.77
C LYS A 51 25.11 4.92 -21.56
N ARG A 52 24.22 3.93 -21.45
CA ARG A 52 24.32 2.69 -22.23
C ARG A 52 24.19 2.95 -23.74
N ILE A 53 23.34 3.88 -24.17
CA ILE A 53 23.29 4.33 -25.57
C ILE A 53 24.63 4.94 -25.99
N GLU A 54 25.20 5.81 -25.15
CA GLU A 54 26.50 6.43 -25.41
C GLU A 54 27.64 5.42 -25.56
N GLU A 55 27.58 4.31 -24.83
CA GLU A 55 28.59 3.23 -24.85
C GLU A 55 28.44 2.27 -26.03
N THR A 56 27.22 2.13 -26.60
CA THR A 56 26.91 1.05 -27.56
C THR A 56 26.56 1.54 -28.97
N PHE A 57 26.11 2.78 -29.14
CA PHE A 57 25.74 3.36 -30.43
C PHE A 57 26.84 4.30 -30.94
N SER A 58 26.95 4.39 -32.27
CA SER A 58 27.64 5.53 -32.88
C SER A 58 26.80 6.79 -32.68
N LYS A 59 27.42 7.96 -32.52
CA LYS A 59 26.71 9.21 -32.21
C LYS A 59 25.65 9.57 -33.26
N GLU A 60 25.90 9.23 -34.51
CA GLU A 60 25.01 9.44 -35.66
C GLU A 60 23.80 8.49 -35.64
N GLU A 61 23.83 7.44 -34.82
CA GLU A 61 22.80 6.39 -34.71
C GLU A 61 21.99 6.47 -33.42
N TYR A 62 22.16 7.52 -32.60
CA TYR A 62 21.41 7.64 -31.35
C TYR A 62 19.90 7.69 -31.65
N PRO A 63 19.08 6.89 -30.94
CA PRO A 63 17.63 6.86 -31.15
C PRO A 63 16.99 8.17 -30.69
N ASP A 64 15.88 8.58 -31.34
CA ASP A 64 15.20 9.85 -31.05
C ASP A 64 14.90 10.07 -29.56
N ILE A 65 14.50 9.00 -28.85
CA ILE A 65 14.19 9.04 -27.42
C ILE A 65 15.38 9.46 -26.54
N TYR A 66 16.62 9.29 -27.00
CA TYR A 66 17.82 9.76 -26.27
C TYR A 66 17.79 11.28 -26.05
N TYR A 67 17.26 12.02 -27.03
CA TYR A 67 17.23 13.48 -27.02
C TYR A 67 16.08 14.06 -26.19
N ARG A 68 15.13 13.23 -25.71
CA ARG A 68 14.15 13.68 -24.72
C ARG A 68 14.90 14.07 -23.44
N ASP A 69 14.63 15.25 -22.89
CA ASP A 69 15.31 15.71 -21.67
C ASP A 69 15.13 14.73 -20.51
N THR A 70 16.21 14.48 -19.77
CA THR A 70 16.14 13.68 -18.55
C THR A 70 15.29 14.44 -17.53
N PRO A 71 14.33 13.79 -16.85
CA PRO A 71 13.51 14.49 -15.88
C PRO A 71 14.35 15.11 -14.76
N LEU A 72 13.88 16.23 -14.22
CA LEU A 72 14.50 16.85 -13.05
C LEU A 72 14.35 15.95 -11.83
N GLU A 73 15.25 16.12 -10.87
CA GLU A 73 15.11 15.48 -9.56
C GLU A 73 13.88 16.05 -8.85
N VAL A 74 13.10 15.16 -8.25
CA VAL A 74 11.85 15.50 -7.57
C VAL A 74 12.12 15.43 -6.06
N ASN A 75 11.42 16.25 -5.26
CA ASN A 75 11.52 16.14 -3.81
C ASN A 75 11.09 14.72 -3.38
N ASP A 76 11.86 14.07 -2.52
CA ASP A 76 11.56 12.72 -2.05
C ASP A 76 10.18 12.65 -1.40
N ASP A 77 9.69 13.69 -0.72
CA ASP A 77 8.35 13.73 -0.10
C ASP A 77 7.20 13.98 -1.10
N TYR A 78 7.48 14.10 -2.40
CA TYR A 78 6.45 14.29 -3.41
C TYR A 78 5.46 13.12 -3.42
N MET A 79 4.17 13.47 -3.44
CA MET A 79 3.05 12.56 -3.63
C MET A 79 2.18 13.09 -4.76
N ALA A 80 1.86 12.25 -5.73
CA ALA A 80 0.88 12.60 -6.75
C ALA A 80 -0.53 12.55 -6.14
N ASN A 81 -1.40 13.45 -6.59
CA ASN A 81 -2.82 13.51 -6.20
C ASN A 81 -3.07 13.47 -4.66
N PRO A 82 -2.37 14.28 -3.85
CA PRO A 82 -2.48 14.22 -2.39
C PRO A 82 -3.89 14.50 -1.88
N ASN A 83 -4.65 15.36 -2.56
CA ASN A 83 -6.04 15.66 -2.19
C ASN A 83 -6.97 14.47 -2.41
N GLU A 84 -6.75 13.69 -3.48
CA GLU A 84 -7.53 12.48 -3.75
C GLU A 84 -7.22 11.41 -2.72
N ILE A 85 -5.93 11.19 -2.41
CA ILE A 85 -5.49 10.26 -1.36
C ILE A 85 -6.20 10.56 -0.03
N LYS A 86 -6.20 11.83 0.39
CA LYS A 86 -6.86 12.29 1.63
C LYS A 86 -8.38 12.11 1.58
N ALA A 87 -9.01 12.45 0.45
CA ALA A 87 -10.45 12.31 0.28
C ALA A 87 -10.89 10.84 0.37
N THR A 88 -10.17 9.95 -0.31
CA THR A 88 -10.42 8.50 -0.26
C THR A 88 -10.14 7.94 1.13
N ALA A 89 -9.07 8.36 1.80
CA ALA A 89 -8.76 7.92 3.17
C ALA A 89 -9.89 8.26 4.14
N LYS A 90 -10.45 9.47 4.03
CA LYS A 90 -11.61 9.88 4.81
C LYS A 90 -12.84 9.01 4.53
N GLN A 91 -13.15 8.74 3.26
CA GLN A 91 -14.28 7.87 2.89
C GLN A 91 -14.08 6.44 3.41
N VAL A 92 -12.88 5.90 3.29
CA VAL A 92 -12.54 4.55 3.73
C VAL A 92 -12.66 4.41 5.24
N ILE A 93 -12.10 5.36 6.02
CA ILE A 93 -12.20 5.29 7.48
C ILE A 93 -13.64 5.49 7.98
N ASP A 94 -14.41 6.39 7.36
CA ASP A 94 -15.82 6.60 7.70
C ASP A 94 -16.63 5.32 7.42
N SER A 95 -16.33 4.64 6.31
CA SER A 95 -16.93 3.35 5.96
C SER A 95 -16.60 2.27 6.98
N TRP A 96 -15.32 2.06 7.31
CA TRP A 96 -14.90 1.06 8.29
C TRP A 96 -15.49 1.30 9.68
N LYS A 97 -15.58 2.56 10.11
CA LYS A 97 -16.23 2.95 11.38
C LYS A 97 -17.73 2.72 11.39
N GLY A 98 -18.36 2.64 10.22
CA GLY A 98 -19.77 2.32 10.06
C GLY A 98 -20.09 0.83 10.19
N TYR A 99 -19.09 -0.05 10.37
CA TYR A 99 -19.33 -1.46 10.59
C TYR A 99 -20.07 -1.70 11.92
N PHE A 100 -21.24 -2.34 11.85
CA PHE A 100 -22.18 -2.44 12.95
C PHE A 100 -21.59 -3.08 14.22
N TYR A 101 -20.73 -4.10 14.06
CA TYR A 101 -20.14 -4.84 15.18
C TYR A 101 -18.72 -4.38 15.54
N LEU A 102 -18.33 -3.16 15.16
CA LEU A 102 -16.96 -2.69 15.38
C LEU A 102 -16.63 -2.55 16.88
N ASP A 103 -17.59 -2.15 17.71
CA ASP A 103 -17.35 -1.96 19.14
C ASP A 103 -17.13 -3.30 19.86
N GLU A 104 -17.76 -4.37 19.40
CA GLU A 104 -17.54 -5.74 19.85
C GLU A 104 -16.13 -6.21 19.50
N LEU A 105 -15.67 -5.96 18.25
CA LEU A 105 -14.29 -6.27 17.85
C LEU A 105 -13.27 -5.49 18.67
N LYS A 106 -13.52 -4.19 18.91
CA LYS A 106 -12.66 -3.36 19.77
C LYS A 106 -12.64 -3.85 21.21
N SER A 107 -13.79 -4.26 21.75
CA SER A 107 -13.90 -4.79 23.11
C SER A 107 -13.14 -6.11 23.25
N ALA A 108 -13.32 -7.02 22.29
CA ALA A 108 -12.58 -8.28 22.21
C ALA A 108 -11.06 -8.10 22.18
N ASN A 109 -10.59 -7.02 21.54
CA ASN A 109 -9.18 -6.66 21.51
C ASN A 109 -8.56 -6.38 22.91
N TYR A 110 -9.37 -6.18 23.96
CA TYR A 110 -8.89 -5.97 25.32
C TYR A 110 -8.84 -7.24 26.18
N TYR A 111 -9.74 -8.20 25.95
CA TYR A 111 -9.89 -9.36 26.84
C TYR A 111 -9.42 -10.68 26.23
N LEU A 112 -9.36 -10.80 24.90
CA LEU A 112 -8.79 -11.99 24.26
C LEU A 112 -7.26 -12.01 24.41
N ASP A 113 -6.69 -13.20 24.51
CA ASP A 113 -5.25 -13.36 24.52
C ASP A 113 -4.63 -13.16 23.13
N LYS A 114 -3.30 -13.03 23.08
CA LYS A 114 -2.58 -12.74 21.82
C LYS A 114 -2.78 -13.80 20.74
N TYR A 115 -2.91 -15.08 21.12
CA TYR A 115 -3.13 -16.16 20.17
C TYR A 115 -4.53 -16.06 19.59
N GLN A 116 -5.55 -15.91 20.45
CA GLN A 116 -6.95 -15.72 20.03
C GLN A 116 -7.09 -14.49 19.11
N LEU A 117 -6.44 -13.38 19.44
CA LEU A 117 -6.49 -12.16 18.63
C LEU A 117 -5.92 -12.33 17.21
N VAL A 118 -4.84 -13.10 17.08
CA VAL A 118 -4.23 -13.41 15.78
C VAL A 118 -5.07 -14.42 15.01
N GLU A 119 -5.56 -15.47 15.69
CA GLU A 119 -6.36 -16.54 15.08
C GLU A 119 -7.70 -16.01 14.55
N THR A 120 -8.36 -15.15 15.32
CA THR A 120 -9.60 -14.49 14.90
C THR A 120 -9.36 -13.44 13.82
N GLY A 121 -8.18 -12.81 13.79
CA GLY A 121 -7.89 -11.67 12.92
C GLY A 121 -8.36 -10.32 13.49
N ILE A 122 -8.91 -10.30 14.70
CA ILE A 122 -9.41 -9.09 15.39
C ILE A 122 -8.30 -8.04 15.50
N GLN A 123 -7.09 -8.46 15.91
CA GLN A 123 -5.98 -7.52 16.07
C GLN A 123 -5.62 -6.83 14.75
N GLN A 124 -5.62 -7.55 13.63
CA GLN A 124 -5.32 -6.97 12.33
C GLN A 124 -6.42 -6.01 11.87
N ALA A 125 -7.68 -6.40 12.05
CA ALA A 125 -8.83 -5.58 11.69
C ALA A 125 -8.87 -4.26 12.48
N VAL A 126 -8.70 -4.31 13.80
CA VAL A 126 -8.70 -3.13 14.67
C VAL A 126 -7.46 -2.25 14.42
N ASN A 127 -6.28 -2.86 14.24
CA ASN A 127 -5.04 -2.10 14.03
C ASN A 127 -5.08 -1.25 12.74
N ARG A 128 -5.65 -1.76 11.65
CA ARG A 128 -5.72 -0.99 10.39
C ARG A 128 -6.56 0.27 10.52
N ILE A 129 -7.65 0.22 11.31
CA ILE A 129 -8.49 1.39 11.61
C ILE A 129 -7.65 2.44 12.35
N ASN A 130 -6.98 2.03 13.44
CA ASN A 130 -6.15 2.93 14.23
C ASN A 130 -5.01 3.53 13.39
N VAL A 131 -4.36 2.74 12.54
CA VAL A 131 -3.27 3.20 11.67
C VAL A 131 -3.78 4.22 10.64
N LEU A 132 -4.97 4.01 10.05
CA LEU A 132 -5.54 4.98 9.11
C LEU A 132 -5.94 6.28 9.82
N GLU A 133 -6.49 6.21 11.03
CA GLU A 133 -6.80 7.40 11.83
C GLU A 133 -5.55 8.23 12.13
N THR A 134 -4.49 7.57 12.61
CA THR A 134 -3.19 8.23 12.87
C THR A 134 -2.61 8.82 11.60
N ALA A 135 -2.66 8.09 10.48
CA ALA A 135 -2.16 8.60 9.21
C ALA A 135 -2.89 9.88 8.78
N ILE A 136 -4.23 9.90 8.88
CA ILE A 136 -5.05 11.09 8.59
C ILE A 136 -4.68 12.26 9.52
N GLN A 137 -4.42 12.00 10.80
CA GLN A 137 -4.02 13.02 11.76
C GLN A 137 -2.63 13.60 11.45
N ASP A 138 -1.69 12.74 11.10
CA ASP A 138 -0.28 13.10 10.89
C ASP A 138 0.03 13.54 9.45
N ASP A 139 -0.98 13.57 8.59
CA ASP A 139 -0.87 13.82 7.14
C ASP A 139 0.06 12.83 6.40
N ASP A 140 0.14 11.58 6.89
CA ASP A 140 0.92 10.50 6.29
C ASP A 140 0.22 9.96 5.03
N LEU A 141 0.50 10.62 3.91
CA LEU A 141 -0.02 10.30 2.59
C LEU A 141 0.39 8.90 2.10
N VAL A 142 1.55 8.38 2.51
CA VAL A 142 2.02 7.06 2.08
C VAL A 142 1.17 5.98 2.74
N THR A 143 0.94 6.09 4.05
CA THR A 143 0.06 5.16 4.77
C THR A 143 -1.39 5.27 4.31
N MET A 144 -1.90 6.49 4.07
CA MET A 144 -3.25 6.69 3.53
C MET A 144 -3.42 5.98 2.18
N ARG A 145 -2.51 6.22 1.23
CA ARG A 145 -2.54 5.57 -0.09
C ARG A 145 -2.52 4.05 0.03
N ARG A 146 -1.64 3.52 0.88
CA ARG A 146 -1.54 2.08 1.12
C ARG A 146 -2.87 1.51 1.59
N LEU A 147 -3.51 2.15 2.57
CA LEU A 147 -4.74 1.64 3.20
C LEU A 147 -6.00 1.89 2.38
N ASN A 148 -6.02 2.88 1.48
CA ASN A 148 -7.12 3.09 0.54
C ASN A 148 -7.40 1.85 -0.32
N ASN A 149 -6.36 1.08 -0.65
CA ASN A 149 -6.47 -0.16 -1.43
C ASN A 149 -7.07 -1.34 -0.64
N TYR A 150 -7.30 -1.21 0.67
CA TYR A 150 -7.86 -2.26 1.53
C TYR A 150 -9.37 -2.08 1.81
N GLY A 151 -10.03 -1.11 1.19
CA GLY A 151 -11.41 -0.72 1.50
C GLY A 151 -12.37 -1.91 1.66
N GLU A 152 -12.56 -2.72 0.61
CA GLU A 152 -13.46 -3.88 0.61
C GLU A 152 -12.91 -5.05 1.45
N GLN A 153 -11.62 -5.37 1.30
CA GLN A 153 -10.99 -6.49 2.03
C GLN A 153 -11.12 -6.31 3.55
N GLN A 154 -11.02 -5.08 4.05
CA GLN A 154 -11.17 -4.79 5.47
C GLN A 154 -12.57 -5.13 6.00
N PHE A 155 -13.63 -4.97 5.21
CA PHE A 155 -14.98 -5.37 5.63
C PHE A 155 -15.10 -6.87 5.76
N GLU A 156 -14.57 -7.61 4.80
CA GLU A 156 -14.56 -9.08 4.87
C GLU A 156 -13.70 -9.55 6.06
N ASP A 157 -12.55 -8.92 6.30
CA ASP A 157 -11.71 -9.23 7.45
C ASP A 157 -12.44 -8.96 8.79
N MET A 158 -13.16 -7.84 8.92
CA MET A 158 -13.98 -7.55 10.10
C MET A 158 -15.14 -8.54 10.27
N LYS A 159 -15.78 -8.94 9.18
CA LYS A 159 -16.87 -9.92 9.20
C LYS A 159 -16.37 -11.28 9.65
N THR A 160 -15.29 -11.79 9.06
CA THR A 160 -14.66 -13.05 9.48
C THR A 160 -14.18 -12.99 10.93
N ALA A 161 -13.60 -11.87 11.35
CA ALA A 161 -13.20 -11.68 12.74
C ALA A 161 -14.39 -11.75 13.71
N PHE A 162 -15.53 -11.17 13.33
CA PHE A 162 -16.75 -11.23 14.12
C PHE A 162 -17.34 -12.65 14.18
N GLU A 163 -17.38 -13.37 13.06
CA GLU A 163 -17.85 -14.76 13.01
C GLU A 163 -17.04 -15.66 13.95
N LYS A 164 -15.70 -15.53 13.94
CA LYS A 164 -14.82 -16.28 14.85
C LYS A 164 -14.95 -15.84 16.31
N LEU A 165 -15.19 -14.56 16.57
CA LEU A 165 -15.48 -14.08 17.93
C LEU A 165 -16.74 -14.76 18.49
N GLN A 166 -17.78 -14.92 17.67
CA GLN A 166 -19.00 -15.62 18.07
C GLN A 166 -18.75 -17.10 18.35
N GLU A 167 -17.83 -17.76 17.65
CA GLU A 167 -17.44 -19.14 17.92
C GLU A 167 -16.78 -19.28 19.30
N ILE A 168 -15.81 -18.42 19.61
CA ILE A 168 -15.15 -18.39 20.92
C ILE A 168 -16.18 -18.19 22.04
N ASN A 169 -17.04 -17.18 21.91
CA ASN A 169 -18.04 -16.89 22.95
C ASN A 169 -19.00 -18.07 23.18
N ARG A 170 -19.42 -18.77 22.11
CA ARG A 170 -20.26 -19.98 22.25
C ARG A 170 -19.54 -21.12 22.94
N GLU A 171 -18.26 -21.33 22.65
CA GLU A 171 -17.46 -22.36 23.29
C GLU A 171 -17.26 -22.08 24.78
N GLU A 172 -16.99 -20.82 25.14
CA GLU A 172 -16.86 -20.38 26.54
C GLU A 172 -18.18 -20.55 27.30
N GLU A 173 -19.31 -20.13 26.72
CA GLU A 173 -20.65 -20.34 27.29
C GLU A 173 -20.95 -21.81 27.55
N HIS A 174 -20.63 -22.69 26.59
CA HIS A 174 -20.80 -24.13 26.77
C HIS A 174 -19.91 -24.69 27.89
N GLN A 175 -18.64 -24.28 27.97
CA GLN A 175 -17.73 -24.73 29.02
C GLN A 175 -18.20 -24.33 30.42
N ILE A 176 -18.70 -23.10 30.58
CA ILE A 176 -19.27 -22.61 31.83
C ILE A 176 -20.50 -23.45 32.21
N PHE A 177 -21.43 -23.66 31.27
CA PHE A 177 -22.64 -24.46 31.50
C PHE A 177 -22.32 -25.91 31.92
N PHE A 178 -21.35 -26.57 31.27
CA PHE A 178 -20.93 -27.91 31.65
C PHE A 178 -20.26 -27.94 33.04
N ALA A 179 -19.47 -26.92 33.38
CA ALA A 179 -18.85 -26.82 34.70
C ALA A 179 -19.88 -26.62 35.82
N GLU A 180 -20.97 -25.90 35.56
CA GLU A 180 -22.06 -25.66 36.53
C GLU A 180 -22.93 -26.92 36.76
N ILE A 181 -23.15 -27.75 35.74
CA ILE A 181 -23.97 -28.98 35.85
C ILE A 181 -23.23 -30.14 36.54
N LEU A 182 -21.89 -30.13 36.51
CA LEU A 182 -21.05 -31.18 37.11
C LEU A 182 -20.69 -30.92 38.59
N GLN A 183 -21.22 -29.86 39.21
CA GLN A 183 -21.11 -29.55 40.65
C GLN A 183 -22.37 -30.00 41.41
#